data_AF-A0A2V5PXV4-F1
#
_entry.id   AF-A0A2V5PXV4-F1
#
_cell.length_a   1.000
_cell.length_b   1.000
_cell.length_c   1.000
_cell.angle_alpha   90.00
_cell.angle_beta   90.00
_cell.angle_gamma   90.00
#
_symmetry.space_group_name_H-M   'P 1'
#
loop_
_entity.id
_entity.type
_entity.pdbx_description
1 polymer ?
#
loop_
_entity_poly.entity_id
_entity_poly.type
_entity_poly.pdbx_seq_one_letter_code
_entity_poly.pdbx_strand_id
1 'polypeptide(L)'
;MKGGVLAAAILGSVSLGQAGNILVNPGFEQNSGHTVPSGWTRFAPPTAQAFGNYWIEGVVTPEEGALYFKEWGACYNGTNNAAGIYQDIGAVPGNTYQASGWLFTRGSDALGVDCYVWIE
;
A
#
# COMPACT_ATOMS: atom_id res chain seq x y z
N MET A 1 3.02 -44.51 49.26
CA MET A 1 3.19 -44.04 47.87
C MET A 1 1.89 -43.35 47.46
N LYS A 2 1.87 -42.01 47.34
CA LYS A 2 0.71 -41.28 46.81
C LYS A 2 1.18 -40.57 45.54
N GLY A 3 0.74 -41.09 44.40
CA GLY A 3 1.09 -40.57 43.08
C GLY A 3 0.32 -39.28 42.79
N GLY A 4 1.05 -38.22 42.44
CA GLY A 4 0.47 -36.98 41.92
C GLY A 4 0.15 -37.13 40.44
N VAL A 5 -1.04 -36.72 40.04
CA VAL A 5 -1.44 -36.64 38.63
C VAL A 5 -0.84 -35.36 38.06
N LEU A 6 0.04 -35.48 37.06
CA LEU A 6 0.44 -34.36 36.22
C LEU A 6 -0.69 -34.04 35.24
N ALA A 7 -1.26 -32.83 35.32
CA ALA A 7 -2.11 -32.30 34.27
C ALA A 7 -1.21 -31.67 33.19
N ALA A 8 -1.24 -32.22 31.97
CA ALA A 8 -0.60 -31.61 30.82
C ALA A 8 -1.57 -30.60 30.19
N ALA A 9 -1.21 -29.31 30.20
CA ALA A 9 -1.89 -28.30 29.41
C ALA A 9 -1.42 -28.41 27.95
N ILE A 10 -2.31 -28.80 27.05
CA ILE A 10 -2.05 -28.74 25.60
C ILE A 10 -2.22 -27.28 25.19
N LEU A 11 -1.11 -26.58 24.99
CA LEU A 11 -1.10 -25.28 24.31
C LEU A 11 -1.36 -25.56 22.82
N GLY A 12 -2.62 -25.41 22.40
CA GLY A 12 -2.95 -25.39 20.98
C GLY A 12 -2.28 -24.18 20.33
N SER A 13 -1.37 -24.43 19.38
CA SER A 13 -0.86 -23.41 18.49
C SER A 13 -2.02 -22.88 17.63
N VAL A 14 -2.53 -21.70 17.96
CA VAL A 14 -3.44 -20.96 17.08
C VAL A 14 -2.60 -20.54 15.88
N SER A 15 -2.74 -21.22 14.74
CA SER A 15 -2.32 -20.64 13.48
C SER A 15 -3.21 -19.42 13.27
N LEU A 16 -2.67 -18.22 13.48
CA LEU A 16 -3.31 -17.00 12.97
C LEU A 16 -3.26 -17.13 11.46
N GLY A 17 -4.31 -17.70 10.86
CA GLY A 17 -4.49 -17.65 9.42
C GLY A 17 -4.47 -16.18 9.04
N GLN A 18 -3.51 -15.78 8.22
CA GLN A 18 -3.43 -14.42 7.73
C GLN A 18 -4.75 -14.12 7.01
N ALA A 19 -5.50 -13.12 7.50
CA ALA A 19 -6.72 -12.68 6.85
C ALA A 19 -6.40 -12.29 5.39
N GLY A 20 -7.34 -12.54 4.48
CA GLY A 20 -7.17 -12.17 3.07
C GLY A 20 -6.97 -10.66 2.90
N ASN A 21 -6.46 -10.25 1.74
CA ASN A 21 -6.31 -8.83 1.40
C ASN A 21 -7.68 -8.14 1.44
N ILE A 22 -7.78 -7.08 2.24
CA ILE A 22 -9.02 -6.33 2.48
C ILE A 22 -9.17 -5.10 1.57
N LEU A 23 -8.15 -4.80 0.76
CA LEU A 23 -8.18 -3.69 -0.18
C LEU A 23 -9.02 -4.02 -1.41
N VAL A 24 -9.74 -3.02 -1.92
CA VAL A 24 -10.37 -3.10 -3.24
C VAL A 24 -9.32 -2.83 -4.31
N ASN A 25 -9.25 -3.66 -5.36
CA ASN A 25 -8.31 -3.46 -6.47
C ASN A 25 -6.83 -3.27 -6.01
N PRO A 26 -6.27 -4.20 -5.22
CA PRO A 26 -4.91 -4.04 -4.65
C PRO A 26 -3.79 -4.05 -5.70
N GLY A 27 -4.03 -4.66 -6.86
CA GLY A 27 -3.08 -4.70 -7.98
C GLY A 27 -3.35 -3.67 -9.07
N PHE A 28 -4.31 -2.76 -8.90
CA PHE A 28 -4.64 -1.70 -9.87
C PHE A 28 -5.17 -2.15 -11.24
N GLU A 29 -5.58 -3.41 -11.39
CA GLU A 29 -5.96 -4.03 -12.68
C GLU A 29 -7.35 -3.62 -13.22
N GLN A 30 -8.16 -2.91 -12.45
CA GLN A 30 -9.57 -2.63 -12.83
C GLN A 30 -9.78 -1.45 -13.79
N ASN A 31 -8.81 -0.54 -13.93
CA ASN A 31 -8.87 0.59 -14.85
C ASN A 31 -7.47 1.11 -15.17
N SER A 32 -7.31 1.76 -16.32
CA SER A 32 -6.03 2.30 -16.79
C SER A 32 -6.16 3.73 -17.32
N GLY A 33 -5.03 4.42 -17.48
CA GLY A 33 -4.98 5.77 -18.00
C GLY A 33 -4.79 6.85 -16.93
N HIS A 34 -5.12 8.08 -17.31
CA HIS A 34 -5.11 9.25 -16.42
C HIS A 34 -6.36 9.27 -15.54
N THR A 35 -6.40 8.36 -14.59
CA THR A 35 -7.54 8.18 -13.68
C THR A 35 -7.05 7.66 -12.34
N VAL A 36 -7.82 7.90 -11.29
CA VAL A 36 -7.57 7.30 -9.98
C VAL A 36 -7.94 5.81 -10.06
N PRO A 37 -7.16 4.89 -9.43
CA PRO A 37 -7.51 3.47 -9.42
C PRO A 37 -8.90 3.24 -8.82
N SER A 38 -9.68 2.33 -9.42
CA SER A 38 -11.03 2.01 -8.96
C SER A 38 -10.98 1.56 -7.51
N GLY A 39 -11.81 2.16 -6.65
CA GLY A 39 -11.84 1.90 -5.21
C GLY A 39 -10.87 2.74 -4.38
N TRP A 40 -9.96 3.50 -4.99
CA TRP A 40 -8.99 4.35 -4.29
C TRP A 40 -9.38 5.83 -4.33
N THR A 41 -8.93 6.59 -3.35
CA THR A 41 -9.04 8.05 -3.33
C THR A 41 -7.66 8.67 -3.47
N ARG A 42 -7.53 9.74 -4.26
CA ARG A 42 -6.28 10.47 -4.45
C ARG A 42 -6.16 11.64 -3.48
N PHE A 43 -4.97 11.87 -2.93
CA PHE A 43 -4.60 13.10 -2.23
C PHE A 43 -3.40 13.76 -2.91
N ALA A 44 -3.31 15.08 -2.80
CA ALA A 44 -2.20 15.86 -3.34
C ALA A 44 -2.14 17.25 -2.70
N PRO A 45 -0.98 17.93 -2.72
CA PRO A 45 -0.89 19.28 -2.19
C PRO A 45 -1.67 20.26 -3.10
N PRO A 46 -2.10 21.42 -2.57
CA PRO A 46 -2.78 22.44 -3.37
C PRO A 46 -1.96 22.99 -4.55
N THR A 47 -0.63 22.82 -4.48
CA THR A 47 0.36 23.20 -5.50
C THR A 47 0.52 22.18 -6.61
N ALA A 48 -0.15 21.02 -6.51
CA ALA A 48 -0.11 20.01 -7.55
C ALA A 48 -0.68 20.56 -8.87
N GLN A 49 -0.13 20.10 -10.00
CA GLN A 49 -0.61 20.51 -11.31
C GLN A 49 -2.10 20.18 -11.47
N ALA A 50 -2.86 21.07 -12.13
CA ALA A 50 -4.31 20.92 -12.27
C ALA A 50 -4.73 19.64 -13.01
N PHE A 51 -3.92 19.20 -13.98
CA PHE A 51 -4.12 17.90 -14.64
C PHE A 51 -3.73 16.75 -13.69
N GLY A 52 -2.73 16.94 -12.84
CA GLY A 52 -2.30 15.95 -11.85
C GLY A 52 -1.26 14.99 -12.41
N ASN A 53 -0.24 14.75 -11.60
CA ASN A 53 0.95 13.99 -11.96
C ASN A 53 0.82 12.51 -11.54
N TYR A 54 -0.18 11.82 -12.07
CA TYR A 54 -0.42 10.42 -11.76
C TYR A 54 -0.93 9.67 -12.98
N TRP A 55 -0.79 8.35 -12.98
CA TRP A 55 -1.27 7.50 -14.06
C TRP A 55 -1.44 6.06 -13.57
N ILE A 56 -2.27 5.28 -14.27
CA ILE A 56 -2.28 3.82 -14.14
C ILE A 56 -1.83 3.23 -15.48
N GLU A 57 -0.66 2.61 -15.50
CA GLU A 57 -0.01 2.13 -16.71
C GLU A 57 0.77 0.83 -16.47
N GLY A 58 1.21 0.19 -17.55
CA GLY A 58 2.10 -0.98 -17.55
C GLY A 58 3.34 -0.76 -18.42
N VAL A 59 3.86 0.47 -18.48
CA VAL A 59 4.98 0.83 -19.37
C VAL A 59 6.30 0.24 -18.88
N VAL A 60 6.52 0.22 -17.56
CA VAL A 60 7.55 -0.58 -16.91
C VAL A 60 6.93 -1.91 -16.48
N THR A 61 7.71 -3.00 -16.47
CA THR A 61 7.22 -4.29 -15.98
C THR A 61 6.74 -4.14 -14.52
N PRO A 62 5.44 -4.32 -14.23
CA PRO A 62 4.93 -4.35 -12.87
C PRO A 62 5.49 -5.57 -12.13
N GLU A 63 5.52 -5.52 -10.80
CA GLU A 63 5.97 -6.67 -10.01
C GLU A 63 4.98 -7.85 -10.10
N GLU A 64 3.68 -7.54 -10.10
CA GLU A 64 2.58 -8.47 -10.31
C GLU A 64 1.57 -7.84 -11.29
N GLY A 65 0.87 -8.65 -12.08
CA GLY A 65 -0.18 -8.17 -12.97
C GLY A 65 0.34 -7.45 -14.22
N ALA A 66 -0.47 -6.51 -14.72
CA ALA A 66 -0.21 -5.75 -15.94
C ALA A 66 -0.15 -4.23 -15.70
N LEU A 67 -0.63 -3.73 -14.56
CA LEU A 67 -0.73 -2.31 -14.25
C LEU A 67 -0.06 -1.96 -12.91
N TYR A 68 0.37 -0.71 -12.79
CA TYR A 68 0.78 -0.09 -11.54
C TYR A 68 0.25 1.33 -11.45
N PHE A 69 0.03 1.82 -10.22
CA PHE A 69 -0.16 3.25 -9.99
C PHE A 69 1.20 3.97 -10.03
N LYS A 70 1.26 5.02 -10.83
CA LYS A 70 2.42 5.90 -10.97
C LYS A 70 2.07 7.27 -10.43
N GLU A 71 2.98 7.84 -9.68
CA GLU A 71 2.95 9.24 -9.30
C GLU A 71 4.32 9.88 -9.51
N TRP A 72 4.33 11.16 -9.88
CA TRP A 72 5.54 11.95 -10.00
C TRP A 72 5.33 13.38 -9.52
N GLY A 73 6.42 14.11 -9.36
CA GLY A 73 6.37 15.55 -9.09
C GLY A 73 5.74 15.96 -7.77
N ALA A 74 5.41 15.03 -6.88
CA ALA A 74 5.00 15.32 -5.51
C ALA A 74 6.08 16.21 -4.87
N CYS A 75 7.35 15.81 -4.87
CA CYS A 75 8.39 16.55 -4.15
C CYS A 75 9.00 17.78 -4.87
N TYR A 76 8.41 18.31 -5.93
CA TYR A 76 9.07 19.33 -6.78
C TYR A 76 9.19 20.75 -6.18
N ASN A 77 8.41 21.12 -5.15
CA ASN A 77 8.35 22.53 -4.71
C ASN A 77 8.32 22.74 -3.18
N GLY A 78 9.24 22.12 -2.44
CA GLY A 78 9.45 22.42 -1.01
C GLY A 78 8.68 21.57 0.00
N THR A 79 8.69 22.03 1.26
CA THR A 79 8.17 21.33 2.44
C THR A 79 6.64 21.22 2.39
N ASN A 80 6.14 19.99 2.46
CA ASN A 80 4.71 19.60 2.49
C ASN A 80 4.03 19.34 1.13
N ASN A 81 4.76 18.78 0.17
CA ASN A 81 4.17 18.25 -1.06
C ASN A 81 4.04 16.72 -1.03
N ALA A 82 3.11 16.23 -0.20
CA ALA A 82 2.74 14.81 -0.17
C ALA A 82 1.57 14.56 -1.11
N ALA A 83 1.69 13.56 -1.98
CA ALA A 83 0.61 13.08 -2.83
C ALA A 83 0.62 11.55 -2.82
N GLY A 84 -0.48 10.97 -3.29
CA GLY A 84 -0.63 9.53 -3.39
C GLY A 84 -2.09 9.11 -3.44
N ILE A 85 -2.35 7.86 -3.07
CA ILE A 85 -3.67 7.26 -3.01
C ILE A 85 -3.88 6.54 -1.69
N TYR A 86 -5.14 6.45 -1.25
CA TYR A 86 -5.53 5.75 -0.02
C TYR A 86 -6.88 5.05 -0.15
N GLN A 87 -7.13 4.10 0.75
CA GLN A 87 -8.45 3.52 1.04
C GLN A 87 -8.71 3.61 2.54
N ASP A 88 -9.90 4.07 2.91
CA ASP A 88 -10.36 4.00 4.29
C ASP A 88 -10.99 2.63 4.55
N ILE A 89 -10.37 1.86 5.45
CA ILE A 89 -10.86 0.54 5.86
C ILE A 89 -11.22 0.55 7.34
N GLY A 90 -12.36 -0.05 7.68
CA GLY A 90 -12.81 -0.17 9.06
C GLY A 90 -11.87 -1.04 9.90
N ALA A 91 -11.26 -0.46 10.93
CA ALA A 91 -10.48 -1.20 11.91
C ALA A 91 -11.37 -1.76 13.03
N VAL A 92 -11.07 -2.97 13.50
CA VAL A 92 -11.75 -3.63 14.61
C VAL A 92 -10.74 -3.82 15.76
N PRO A 93 -11.07 -3.40 17.01
CA PRO A 93 -10.17 -3.58 18.14
C PRO A 93 -9.77 -5.04 18.35
N GLY A 94 -8.50 -5.27 18.67
CA GLY A 94 -7.93 -6.60 18.90
C GLY A 94 -7.40 -7.29 17.64
N ASN A 95 -7.66 -6.74 16.45
CA ASN A 95 -7.04 -7.22 15.22
C ASN A 95 -5.66 -6.58 14.98
N THR A 96 -4.77 -7.35 14.36
CA THR A 96 -3.50 -6.85 13.81
C THR A 96 -3.64 -6.75 12.29
N TYR A 97 -3.22 -5.63 11.74
CA TYR A 97 -3.23 -5.35 10.30
C TYR A 97 -1.79 -5.31 9.78
N GLN A 98 -1.60 -5.73 8.53
CA GLN A 98 -0.33 -5.66 7.82
C GLN A 98 -0.55 -4.91 6.51
N ALA A 99 0.22 -3.85 6.29
CA ALA A 99 0.34 -3.20 5.00
C ALA A 99 1.66 -3.65 4.33
N SER A 100 1.58 -3.99 3.06
CA SER A 100 2.72 -4.41 2.25
C SER A 100 2.45 -4.14 0.77
N GLY A 101 3.49 -3.80 0.03
CA GLY A 101 3.42 -3.59 -1.41
C GLY A 101 4.80 -3.32 -1.99
N TRP A 102 4.85 -3.22 -3.31
CA TRP A 102 6.07 -2.94 -4.05
C TRP A 102 6.15 -1.48 -4.46
N LEU A 103 7.31 -0.89 -4.26
CA LEU A 103 7.65 0.45 -4.71
C LEU A 103 8.78 0.37 -5.71
N PHE A 104 8.66 1.13 -6.80
CA PHE A 104 9.66 1.18 -7.85
C PHE A 104 9.96 2.63 -8.22
N THR A 105 11.24 2.95 -8.38
CA THR A 105 11.70 4.19 -9.01
C THR A 105 12.68 3.85 -10.12
N ARG A 106 12.56 4.54 -11.26
CA ARG A 106 13.46 4.32 -12.39
C ARG A 106 14.79 5.01 -12.07
N GLY A 107 15.91 4.32 -12.23
CA GLY A 107 17.23 4.90 -11.91
C GLY A 107 17.59 6.19 -12.68
N SER A 108 16.98 6.43 -13.85
CA SER A 108 17.13 7.68 -14.62
C SER A 108 16.18 8.80 -14.20
N ASP A 109 15.23 8.51 -13.31
CA ASP A 109 14.20 9.42 -12.79
C ASP A 109 14.02 9.12 -11.29
N ALA A 110 15.13 9.23 -10.58
CA ALA A 110 15.23 8.85 -9.18
C ALA A 110 14.56 9.90 -8.27
N LEU A 111 14.17 9.44 -7.08
CA LEU A 111 13.74 10.33 -6.00
C LEU A 111 14.86 11.34 -5.65
N GLY A 112 14.47 12.57 -5.34
CA GLY A 112 15.40 13.61 -4.88
C GLY A 112 15.99 13.30 -3.51
N VAL A 113 17.06 14.02 -3.14
CA VAL A 113 17.91 13.73 -1.97
C VAL A 113 17.17 13.69 -0.61
N ASP A 114 16.00 14.30 -0.51
CA ASP A 114 15.14 14.30 0.69
C ASP A 114 13.70 13.82 0.39
N CYS A 115 13.53 13.04 -0.68
CA CYS A 115 12.24 12.49 -1.09
C CYS A 115 12.09 11.07 -0.57
N TYR A 116 10.93 10.76 0.01
CA TYR A 116 10.61 9.44 0.52
C TYR A 116 9.26 8.96 -0.01
N VAL A 117 9.10 7.65 -0.04
CA VAL A 117 7.83 6.97 -0.37
C VAL A 117 7.56 6.00 0.77
N TRP A 118 6.30 5.89 1.20
CA TRP A 118 5.89 5.02 2.29
C TRP A 118 4.62 4.25 1.93
N ILE A 119 4.39 3.17 2.68
CA ILE A 119 3.16 2.38 2.71
C ILE A 119 2.77 2.29 4.18
N GLU A 120 1.51 2.54 4.49
CA GLU A 120 0.94 2.49 5.84
C GLU A 120 -0.42 1.80 5.87
#